data_AF-A6G6L5-F1
#
_entry.id   AF-A6G6L5-F1
#
_cell.length_a   1.000
_cell.length_b   1.000
_cell.length_c   1.000
_cell.angle_alpha   90.00
_cell.angle_beta   90.00
_cell.angle_gamma   90.00
#
_symmetry.space_group_name_H-M   'P 1'
#
loop_
_entity.id
_entity.type
_entity.pdbx_description
1 polymer ?
#
loop_
_entity_poly.entity_id
_entity_poly.type
_entity_poly.pdbx_seq_one_letter_code
_entity_poly.pdbx_strand_id
1 'polypeptide(L)'
;MSRSPQLGYNHNIPHRGRLYHVQTEDSGVDKAHIFTHAFYDGTIIASNKVSYDPEAGVEDLDQHIIGLMQESHKAMIRSLRRGEFDEKIVKYIGEHPEAPKDGGAPKQAAPAAKEQQDRRPERRPVPEPREVERQGPPMTPGHPGPTVDPTLTHPAFSSREAQAQVAASAGGQGPKRPSRGPSRVRRRAIGGIGGRGVKADQAQKSKIGERRDVVVGKFASEHQAQLDDEILALLREE
;
A
#
# COMPACT_ATOMS: atom_id res chain seq x y z
N MET A 1 -21.09 -1.27 -16.48
CA MET A 1 -19.64 -0.98 -16.42
C MET A 1 -19.27 -0.99 -14.95
N SER A 2 -18.36 -1.86 -14.51
CA SER A 2 -17.87 -1.85 -13.12
C SER A 2 -17.01 -0.59 -12.96
N ARG A 3 -17.39 0.30 -12.03
CA ARG A 3 -16.60 1.49 -11.68
C ARG A 3 -15.62 1.10 -10.57
N SER A 4 -14.40 1.60 -10.65
CA SER A 4 -13.43 1.41 -9.58
C SER A 4 -13.87 2.18 -8.32
N PRO A 5 -13.61 1.65 -7.11
CA PRO A 5 -13.85 2.38 -5.87
C PRO A 5 -13.07 3.70 -5.80
N GLN A 6 -13.62 4.67 -5.06
CA GLN A 6 -12.95 5.94 -4.80
C GLN A 6 -11.79 5.80 -3.81
N LEU A 7 -10.80 6.69 -3.91
CA LEU A 7 -9.64 6.70 -3.01
C LEU A 7 -10.09 7.00 -1.57
N GLY A 8 -9.62 6.19 -0.63
CA GLY A 8 -9.94 6.33 0.79
C GLY A 8 -9.23 7.49 1.49
N TYR A 9 -9.78 7.88 2.65
CA TYR A 9 -9.23 8.92 3.53
C TYR A 9 -8.61 8.29 4.78
N ASN A 10 -7.50 8.82 5.26
CA ASN A 10 -6.84 8.33 6.47
C ASN A 10 -6.23 9.48 7.27
N HIS A 11 -6.60 9.59 8.54
CA HIS A 11 -6.17 10.66 9.43
C HIS A 11 -5.86 10.18 10.85
N ASN A 12 -4.82 10.75 11.44
CA ASN A 12 -4.45 10.51 12.84
C ASN A 12 -5.02 11.62 13.71
N ILE A 13 -5.89 11.27 14.66
CA ILE A 13 -6.66 12.21 15.47
C ILE A 13 -6.27 12.08 16.95
N PRO A 14 -5.66 13.11 17.55
CA PRO A 14 -5.40 13.12 18.98
C PRO A 14 -6.70 13.35 19.77
N HIS A 15 -6.96 12.49 20.75
CA HIS A 15 -8.10 12.60 21.66
C HIS A 15 -7.76 11.97 23.02
N ARG A 16 -7.96 12.72 24.12
CA ARG A 16 -7.75 12.27 25.51
C ARG A 16 -6.42 11.50 25.72
N GLY A 17 -5.31 12.12 25.30
CA GLY A 17 -3.96 11.57 25.47
C GLY A 17 -3.63 10.34 24.60
N ARG A 18 -4.52 9.95 23.67
CA ARG A 18 -4.34 8.84 22.73
C ARG A 18 -4.42 9.34 21.29
N LEU A 19 -3.76 8.61 20.39
CA LEU A 19 -3.81 8.86 18.95
C LEU A 19 -4.68 7.79 18.28
N TYR A 20 -5.77 8.21 17.64
CA TYR A 20 -6.68 7.33 16.92
C TYR A 20 -6.45 7.44 15.42
N HIS A 21 -6.66 6.35 14.69
CA HIS A 21 -6.60 6.32 13.23
C HIS A 21 -8.02 6.27 12.68
N VAL A 22 -8.43 7.29 11.93
CA VAL A 22 -9.72 7.31 11.25
C VAL A 22 -9.49 6.97 9.78
N GLN A 23 -10.17 5.95 9.26
CA GLN A 23 -10.03 5.50 7.88
C GLN A 23 -11.41 5.41 7.23
N THR A 24 -11.56 5.97 6.03
CA THR A 24 -12.77 5.86 5.21
C THR A 24 -12.47 5.19 3.88
N GLU A 25 -13.29 4.23 3.48
CA GLU A 25 -13.15 3.48 2.23
C GLU A 25 -14.50 3.32 1.53
N ASP A 26 -14.50 3.38 0.20
CA ASP A 26 -15.63 3.00 -0.65
C ASP A 26 -15.48 1.54 -1.10
N SER A 27 -16.57 0.79 -1.04
CA SER A 27 -16.62 -0.61 -1.49
C SER A 27 -16.87 -0.75 -3.00
N GLY A 28 -17.02 0.36 -3.70
CA GLY A 28 -17.36 0.43 -5.12
C GLY A 28 -18.85 0.22 -5.38
N VAL A 29 -19.23 0.49 -6.63
CA VAL A 29 -20.63 0.52 -7.09
C VAL A 29 -21.36 -0.82 -6.93
N ASP A 30 -20.65 -1.94 -6.97
CA ASP A 30 -21.26 -3.27 -6.84
C ASP A 30 -21.87 -3.50 -5.45
N LYS A 31 -21.28 -2.92 -4.40
CA LYS A 31 -21.78 -2.99 -3.02
C LYS A 31 -22.44 -1.70 -2.55
N ALA A 32 -22.09 -0.57 -3.17
CA ALA A 32 -22.62 0.77 -2.89
C ALA A 32 -22.58 1.15 -1.39
N HIS A 33 -21.43 0.93 -0.76
CA HIS A 33 -21.23 1.14 0.68
C HIS A 33 -19.91 1.86 0.94
N ILE A 34 -19.99 2.90 1.78
CA ILE A 34 -18.86 3.61 2.36
C ILE A 34 -18.73 3.17 3.82
N PHE A 35 -17.52 2.80 4.22
CA PHE A 35 -17.20 2.44 5.60
C PHE A 35 -16.21 3.44 6.17
N THR A 36 -16.51 3.95 7.36
CA THR A 36 -15.58 4.75 8.15
C THR A 36 -15.31 4.06 9.48
N HIS A 37 -14.05 3.86 9.82
CA HIS A 37 -13.62 3.20 11.04
C HIS A 37 -12.70 4.12 11.85
N ALA A 38 -12.88 4.13 13.16
CA ALA A 38 -11.93 4.70 14.11
C ALA A 38 -11.21 3.55 14.82
N PHE A 39 -9.89 3.52 14.71
CA PHE A 39 -9.03 2.50 15.30
C PHE A 39 -8.14 3.08 16.39
N TYR A 40 -7.78 2.22 17.33
CA TYR A 40 -6.70 2.44 18.28
C TYR A 40 -5.93 1.14 18.44
N ASP A 41 -4.63 1.15 18.16
CA ASP A 41 -3.74 -0.02 18.29
C ASP A 41 -4.31 -1.32 17.67
N GLY A 42 -4.85 -1.21 16.45
CA GLY A 42 -5.47 -2.34 15.74
C GLY A 42 -6.89 -2.72 16.20
N THR A 43 -7.43 -2.09 17.25
CA THR A 43 -8.79 -2.32 17.73
C THR A 43 -9.76 -1.32 17.12
N ILE A 44 -10.88 -1.80 16.57
CA ILE A 44 -11.98 -0.95 16.08
C ILE A 44 -12.77 -0.42 17.28
N ILE A 45 -12.84 0.91 17.40
CA ILE A 45 -13.57 1.60 18.46
C ILE A 45 -14.97 1.97 18.00
N ALA A 46 -15.08 2.44 16.76
CA ALA A 46 -16.34 2.79 16.14
C ALA A 46 -16.28 2.51 14.63
N SER A 47 -17.42 2.12 14.08
CA SER A 47 -17.65 1.93 12.66
C SER A 47 -18.89 2.72 12.26
N ASN A 48 -18.83 3.38 11.11
CA ASN A 48 -19.97 3.96 10.44
C ASN A 48 -20.09 3.35 9.05
N LYS A 49 -21.32 3.03 8.63
CA LYS A 49 -21.63 2.48 7.32
C LYS A 49 -22.67 3.38 6.67
N VAL A 50 -22.34 3.91 5.49
CA VAL A 50 -23.24 4.71 4.68
C VAL A 50 -23.48 3.98 3.37
N SER A 51 -24.74 3.69 3.04
CA SER A 51 -25.13 3.17 1.74
C SER A 51 -25.49 4.30 0.80
N TYR A 52 -25.12 4.19 -0.47
CA TYR A 52 -25.55 5.12 -1.52
C TYR A 52 -26.28 4.38 -2.64
N ASP A 53 -27.04 5.10 -3.43
CA ASP A 53 -27.72 4.55 -4.60
C ASP A 53 -26.93 4.89 -5.87
N PRO A 54 -26.38 3.89 -6.59
CA PRO A 54 -25.64 4.13 -7.81
C PRO A 54 -26.52 4.53 -9.01
N GLU A 55 -27.84 4.32 -8.93
CA GLU A 55 -28.82 4.71 -9.95
C GLU A 55 -29.49 6.05 -9.63
N ALA A 56 -29.08 6.71 -8.54
CA ALA A 56 -29.50 8.07 -8.26
C ALA A 56 -29.19 8.94 -9.48
N GLY A 57 -30.17 9.69 -9.97
CA GLY A 57 -30.07 10.57 -11.15
C GLY A 57 -29.17 11.79 -10.95
N VAL A 58 -28.02 11.60 -10.32
CA VAL A 58 -27.00 12.60 -10.04
C VAL A 58 -26.11 12.76 -11.28
N GLU A 59 -25.79 13.99 -11.64
CA GLU A 59 -24.96 14.29 -12.83
C GLU A 59 -23.55 13.67 -12.73
N ASP A 60 -22.93 13.74 -11.55
CA ASP A 60 -21.63 13.14 -11.29
C ASP A 60 -21.66 12.29 -10.00
N LEU A 61 -21.86 10.99 -10.19
CA LEU A 61 -21.86 10.01 -9.10
C LEU A 61 -20.50 9.94 -8.37
N ASP A 62 -19.38 10.17 -9.06
CA ASP A 62 -18.06 10.06 -8.43
C ASP A 62 -17.87 11.21 -7.43
N GLN A 63 -18.27 12.43 -7.80
CA GLN A 63 -18.32 13.58 -6.88
C GLN A 63 -19.23 13.35 -5.70
N HIS A 64 -20.39 12.74 -5.95
CA HIS A 64 -21.34 12.44 -4.90
C HIS A 64 -20.77 11.46 -3.87
N ILE A 65 -20.13 10.37 -4.34
CA ILE A 65 -19.48 9.39 -3.46
C ILE A 65 -18.36 10.06 -2.66
N ILE A 66 -17.53 10.89 -3.32
CA ILE A 66 -16.45 11.64 -2.66
C ILE A 66 -17.03 12.52 -1.55
N GLY A 67 -18.08 13.30 -1.82
CA GLY A 67 -18.76 14.13 -0.82
C GLY A 67 -19.29 13.32 0.38
N LEU A 68 -19.91 12.17 0.13
CA LEU A 68 -20.38 11.27 1.19
C LEU A 68 -19.23 10.69 2.03
N MET A 69 -18.11 10.31 1.38
CA MET A 69 -16.93 9.83 2.08
C MET A 69 -16.33 10.90 2.99
N GLN A 70 -16.23 12.13 2.49
CA GLN A 70 -15.77 13.30 3.24
C GLN A 70 -16.66 13.60 4.44
N GLU A 71 -17.98 13.60 4.25
CA GLU A 71 -18.96 13.84 5.30
C GLU A 71 -18.88 12.77 6.39
N SER A 72 -18.89 11.49 6.01
CA SER A 72 -18.78 10.37 6.95
C SER A 72 -17.47 10.43 7.75
N HIS A 73 -16.36 10.76 7.07
CA HIS A 73 -15.06 10.90 7.72
C HIS A 73 -15.05 12.02 8.76
N LYS A 74 -15.51 13.22 8.38
CA LYS A 74 -15.61 14.39 9.29
C LYS A 74 -16.56 14.13 10.44
N ALA A 75 -17.68 13.45 10.20
CA ALA A 75 -18.63 13.09 11.25
C ALA A 75 -17.98 12.18 12.29
N MET A 76 -17.23 11.16 11.87
CA MET A 76 -16.49 10.28 12.79
C MET A 76 -15.49 11.04 13.64
N ILE A 77 -14.72 11.96 13.03
CA ILE A 77 -13.76 12.80 13.75
C ILE A 77 -14.47 13.69 14.78
N ARG A 78 -15.59 14.33 14.40
CA ARG A 78 -16.40 15.16 15.31
C ARG A 78 -16.93 14.35 16.50
N SER A 79 -17.50 13.17 16.25
CA SER A 79 -18.01 12.28 17.31
C SER A 79 -16.90 11.82 18.25
N LEU A 80 -15.72 11.47 17.71
CA LEU A 80 -14.55 11.10 18.51
C LEU A 80 -14.13 12.27 19.42
N ARG A 81 -14.00 13.48 18.85
CA ARG A 81 -13.57 14.68 19.59
C ARG A 81 -14.57 15.14 20.64
N ARG A 82 -15.87 14.96 20.38
CA ARG A 82 -16.96 15.21 21.36
C ARG A 82 -17.00 14.20 22.50
N GLY A 83 -16.25 13.09 22.38
CA GLY A 83 -16.22 12.05 23.39
C GLY A 83 -17.41 11.07 23.33
N GLU A 84 -18.14 11.03 22.21
CA GLU A 84 -19.29 10.11 22.05
C GLU A 84 -18.88 8.62 22.13
N PHE A 85 -17.59 8.33 21.90
CA PHE A 85 -17.04 6.98 21.99
C PHE A 85 -16.28 6.71 23.29
N ASP A 86 -16.21 7.66 24.23
CA ASP A 86 -15.39 7.53 25.43
C ASP A 86 -15.81 6.33 26.30
N GLU A 87 -17.12 6.09 26.45
CA GLU A 87 -17.62 4.91 27.18
C GLU A 87 -17.16 3.59 26.53
N LYS A 88 -17.19 3.52 25.18
CA LYS A 88 -16.72 2.35 24.44
C LYS A 88 -15.21 2.21 24.56
N ILE A 89 -14.47 3.31 24.49
CA ILE A 89 -13.02 3.35 24.63
C ILE A 89 -12.62 2.81 26.01
N VAL A 90 -13.27 3.26 27.09
CA VAL A 90 -13.01 2.76 28.45
C VAL A 90 -13.30 1.27 28.56
N LYS A 91 -14.38 0.80 27.92
CA LYS A 91 -14.74 -0.64 27.93
C LYS A 91 -13.73 -1.53 27.19
N TYR A 92 -13.24 -1.10 26.02
CA TYR A 92 -12.40 -1.95 25.16
C TYR A 92 -10.89 -1.78 25.41
N ILE A 93 -10.46 -0.57 25.79
CA ILE A 93 -9.03 -0.23 25.96
C ILE A 93 -8.69 0.04 27.43
N GLY A 94 -9.65 0.57 28.21
CA GLY A 94 -9.44 1.01 29.58
C GLY A 94 -9.45 2.54 29.71
N GLU A 95 -9.36 3.01 30.96
CA GLU A 95 -9.43 4.43 31.32
C GLU A 95 -8.49 5.28 30.48
N HIS A 96 -8.92 6.50 30.15
CA HIS A 96 -8.11 7.42 29.39
C HIS A 96 -6.90 7.85 30.23
N PRO A 97 -5.69 7.90 29.65
CA PRO A 97 -4.59 8.59 30.30
C PRO A 97 -5.00 10.06 30.38
N GLU A 98 -5.36 10.55 31.55
CA GLU A 98 -5.64 11.97 31.76
C GLU A 98 -4.39 12.77 31.41
N ALA A 99 -4.38 13.37 30.22
CA ALA A 99 -3.46 14.45 29.92
C ALA A 99 -4.01 15.70 30.63
N PRO A 100 -3.24 16.36 31.52
CA PRO A 100 -3.66 17.61 32.13
C PRO A 100 -4.02 18.61 31.02
N LYS A 101 -5.23 19.18 31.09
CA LYS A 101 -5.63 20.32 30.28
C LYS A 101 -4.89 21.57 30.78
N ASP A 102 -3.67 21.78 30.33
CA ASP A 102 -3.05 23.10 30.37
C ASP A 102 -2.71 23.52 28.94
N GLY A 103 -3.40 24.56 28.49
CA GLY A 103 -3.12 25.26 27.25
C GLY A 103 -1.69 25.78 27.24
N GLY A 104 -0.82 25.11 26.51
CA GLY A 104 0.54 25.52 26.26
C GLY A 104 0.88 25.21 24.82
N ALA A 105 1.16 26.27 24.04
CA ALA A 105 1.62 26.22 22.66
C ALA A 105 2.65 25.10 22.39
N PRO A 106 2.70 24.53 21.17
CA PRO A 106 3.71 23.54 20.84
C PRO A 106 5.08 24.22 20.79
N LYS A 107 5.83 24.13 21.90
CA LYS A 107 7.26 24.35 21.88
C LYS A 107 7.93 22.99 21.80
N GLN A 108 8.26 22.62 20.57
CA GLN A 108 9.25 21.58 20.27
C GLN A 108 10.53 21.84 21.08
N ALA A 109 11.11 20.80 21.68
CA ALA A 109 12.52 20.46 21.54
C ALA A 109 12.91 19.36 22.55
N ALA A 110 13.39 18.24 22.00
CA ALA A 110 14.30 17.34 22.70
C ALA A 110 15.54 18.12 23.18
N PRO A 111 16.15 17.77 24.33
CA PRO A 111 17.21 18.57 24.93
C PRO A 111 18.48 18.56 24.07
N ALA A 112 18.87 19.73 23.59
CA ALA A 112 20.21 20.00 23.08
C ALA A 112 21.16 20.25 24.25
N ALA A 113 22.05 19.29 24.52
CA ALA A 113 23.24 19.51 25.32
C ALA A 113 24.46 19.63 24.39
N LYS A 114 24.93 20.87 24.27
CA LYS A 114 26.30 21.33 23.94
C LYS A 114 26.83 21.11 22.52
N GLU A 115 27.11 22.25 21.89
CA GLU A 115 27.95 22.45 20.71
C GLU A 115 29.27 21.66 20.80
N GLN A 116 29.41 20.68 19.92
CA GLN A 116 30.70 20.24 19.41
C GLN A 116 30.69 20.41 17.89
N GLN A 117 31.30 21.50 17.46
CA GLN A 117 32.16 21.59 16.28
C GLN A 117 31.93 20.54 15.17
N ASP A 118 31.29 21.00 14.10
CA ASP A 118 31.79 20.87 12.73
C ASP A 118 32.52 19.57 12.34
N ARG A 119 31.89 18.42 12.59
CA ARG A 119 32.24 17.15 11.95
C ARG A 119 30.99 16.48 11.45
N ARG A 120 30.47 16.98 10.33
CA ARG A 120 29.66 16.15 9.42
C ARG A 120 30.46 14.85 9.23
N PRO A 121 29.91 13.65 9.55
CA PRO A 121 30.58 12.43 9.14
C PRO A 121 30.70 12.50 7.63
N GLU A 122 31.94 12.52 7.13
CA GLU A 122 32.20 12.45 5.70
C GLU A 122 31.35 11.32 5.14
N ARG A 123 30.53 11.68 4.15
CA ARG A 123 29.90 10.70 3.27
C ARG A 123 31.05 9.83 2.78
N ARG A 124 31.04 8.55 3.15
CA ARG A 124 32.02 7.57 2.70
C ARG A 124 32.26 7.82 1.20
N PRO A 125 33.52 8.02 0.76
CA PRO A 125 33.79 8.31 -0.63
C PRO A 125 33.16 7.20 -1.46
N VAL A 126 32.47 7.62 -2.54
CA VAL A 126 31.92 6.67 -3.51
C VAL A 126 33.10 5.80 -3.93
N PRO A 127 33.02 4.47 -3.78
CA PRO A 127 34.09 3.61 -4.25
C PRO A 127 34.31 3.93 -5.73
N GLU A 128 35.56 4.18 -6.10
CA GLU A 128 35.94 4.39 -7.50
C GLU A 128 35.34 3.27 -8.34
N PRO A 129 34.89 3.58 -9.58
CA PRO A 129 34.47 2.53 -10.49
C PRO A 129 35.69 1.63 -10.68
N ARG A 130 35.68 0.47 -10.02
CA ARG A 130 36.62 -0.58 -10.39
C ARG A 130 36.34 -0.83 -11.85
N GLU A 131 37.33 -0.55 -12.70
CA GLU A 131 37.38 -1.20 -14.00
C GLU A 131 37.24 -2.69 -13.70
N VAL A 132 36.05 -3.20 -13.98
CA VAL A 132 35.82 -4.63 -14.07
C VAL A 132 36.68 -5.06 -15.24
N GLU A 133 37.89 -5.48 -14.93
CA GLU A 133 38.69 -6.30 -15.83
C GLU A 133 37.76 -7.39 -16.31
N ARG A 134 37.54 -7.44 -17.63
CA ARG A 134 36.59 -8.34 -18.26
C ARG A 134 37.05 -9.76 -17.95
N GLN A 135 36.48 -10.35 -16.91
CA GLN A 135 36.74 -11.74 -16.58
C GLN A 135 36.09 -12.59 -17.66
N GLY A 136 36.93 -13.13 -18.53
CA GLY A 136 36.60 -14.22 -19.44
C GLY A 136 36.87 -13.87 -20.90
N PRO A 137 37.49 -14.78 -21.68
CA PRO A 137 37.55 -14.64 -23.12
C PRO A 137 36.12 -14.54 -23.69
N PRO A 138 35.90 -13.76 -24.77
CA PRO A 138 34.57 -13.56 -25.32
C PRO A 138 33.94 -14.91 -25.67
N MET A 139 32.74 -15.16 -25.14
CA MET A 139 31.99 -16.36 -25.48
C MET A 139 31.69 -16.35 -26.98
N THR A 140 32.35 -17.26 -27.68
CA THR A 140 32.03 -17.63 -29.05
C THR A 140 30.65 -18.29 -29.06
N PRO A 141 29.76 -17.99 -30.03
CA PRO A 141 28.47 -18.65 -30.10
C PRO A 141 28.68 -20.13 -30.44
N GLY A 142 28.29 -21.04 -29.54
CA GLY A 142 28.18 -22.46 -29.89
C GLY A 142 28.61 -23.50 -28.86
N HIS A 143 29.04 -23.16 -27.64
CA HIS A 143 29.30 -24.15 -26.59
C HIS A 143 28.58 -23.77 -25.28
N PRO A 144 27.77 -24.66 -24.68
CA PRO A 144 27.23 -24.42 -23.35
C PRO A 144 28.38 -24.44 -22.34
N GLY A 145 28.57 -23.34 -21.60
CA GLY A 145 29.52 -23.28 -20.48
C GLY A 145 29.21 -24.32 -19.41
N PRO A 146 30.18 -24.65 -18.53
CA PRO A 146 29.96 -25.66 -17.49
C PRO A 146 28.79 -25.22 -16.62
N THR A 147 27.70 -25.99 -16.67
CA THR A 147 26.54 -25.77 -15.82
C THR A 147 26.96 -26.14 -14.41
N VAL A 148 27.30 -25.15 -13.59
CA VAL A 148 27.50 -25.38 -12.17
C VAL A 148 26.12 -25.70 -11.60
N ASP A 149 25.95 -26.95 -11.17
CA ASP A 149 24.69 -27.45 -10.65
C ASP A 149 24.28 -26.62 -9.41
N PRO A 150 23.10 -25.95 -9.42
CA PRO A 150 22.66 -25.11 -8.30
C PRO A 150 22.43 -25.91 -7.00
N THR A 151 22.50 -27.23 -7.04
CA THR A 151 22.47 -28.09 -5.86
C THR A 151 23.74 -28.01 -5.00
N LEU A 152 24.86 -27.49 -5.54
CA LEU A 152 26.13 -27.41 -4.80
C LEU A 152 26.33 -26.15 -3.95
N THR A 153 25.54 -25.09 -4.12
CA THR A 153 25.84 -23.76 -3.52
C THR A 153 24.80 -23.24 -2.52
N HIS A 154 23.69 -23.95 -2.28
CA HIS A 154 22.69 -23.54 -1.29
C HIS A 154 22.70 -24.39 -0.01
N PRO A 155 22.74 -23.79 1.20
CA PRO A 155 22.78 -24.54 2.47
C PRO A 155 21.52 -25.37 2.75
N ALA A 156 20.41 -25.12 2.04
CA ALA A 156 19.20 -25.93 2.11
C ALA A 156 19.36 -27.30 1.41
N PHE A 157 20.25 -27.41 0.42
CA PHE A 157 20.47 -28.62 -0.40
C PHE A 157 21.72 -29.43 -0.01
N SER A 158 22.59 -28.88 0.85
CA SER A 158 23.75 -29.59 1.40
C SER A 158 23.40 -30.49 2.59
N SER A 159 22.17 -30.40 3.11
CA SER A 159 21.72 -31.25 4.21
C SER A 159 21.53 -32.70 3.75
N ARG A 160 22.05 -33.65 4.54
CA ARG A 160 21.90 -35.10 4.31
C ARG A 160 20.44 -35.53 4.18
N GLU A 161 19.56 -34.81 4.88
CA GLU A 161 18.12 -35.05 4.92
C GLU A 161 17.43 -34.62 3.60
N ALA A 162 17.80 -33.48 3.03
CA ALA A 162 17.31 -33.06 1.72
C ALA A 162 17.78 -34.02 0.60
N GLN A 163 19.04 -34.49 0.68
CA GLN A 163 19.55 -35.49 -0.28
C GLN A 163 18.79 -36.83 -0.19
N ALA A 164 18.45 -37.28 1.02
CA ALA A 164 17.67 -38.49 1.23
C ALA A 164 16.23 -38.36 0.67
N GLN A 165 15.59 -37.19 0.82
CA GLN A 165 14.25 -36.94 0.28
C GLN A 165 14.24 -36.89 -1.26
N VAL A 166 15.28 -36.33 -1.89
CA VAL A 166 15.43 -36.34 -3.36
C VAL A 166 15.70 -37.75 -3.87
N ALA A 167 16.54 -38.54 -3.20
CA ALA A 167 16.77 -39.94 -3.55
C ALA A 167 15.51 -40.80 -3.40
N ALA A 168 14.72 -40.59 -2.33
CA ALA A 168 13.46 -41.30 -2.09
C ALA A 168 12.37 -40.95 -3.14
N SER A 169 12.35 -39.70 -3.62
CA SER A 169 11.44 -39.27 -4.68
C SER A 169 11.87 -39.74 -6.07
N ALA A 170 13.18 -39.89 -6.33
CA ALA A 170 13.71 -40.54 -7.53
C ALA A 170 13.45 -42.06 -7.55
N GLY A 171 13.40 -42.70 -6.37
CA GLY A 171 13.07 -44.13 -6.19
C GLY A 171 11.57 -44.46 -6.23
N GLY A 172 10.69 -43.48 -6.51
CA GLY A 172 9.25 -43.72 -6.66
C GLY A 172 8.48 -43.95 -5.36
N GLN A 173 9.06 -43.66 -4.19
CA GLN A 173 8.44 -43.84 -2.87
C GLN A 173 8.05 -42.52 -2.19
N GLY A 174 7.82 -41.46 -2.99
CA GLY A 174 7.26 -40.20 -2.52
C GLY A 174 5.72 -40.25 -2.40
N PRO A 175 5.10 -39.46 -1.51
CA PRO A 175 3.64 -39.41 -1.37
C PRO A 175 2.96 -38.97 -2.67
N LYS A 176 1.91 -39.70 -3.07
CA LYS A 176 1.14 -39.44 -4.29
C LYS A 176 0.52 -38.03 -4.25
N ARG A 177 1.07 -37.10 -5.05
CA ARG A 177 0.45 -35.78 -5.27
C ARG A 177 -0.82 -35.95 -6.13
N PRO A 178 -1.93 -35.27 -5.78
CA PRO A 178 -3.13 -35.26 -6.61
C PRO A 178 -2.89 -34.51 -7.94
N SER A 179 -3.34 -35.18 -9.02
CA SER A 179 -3.65 -34.74 -10.39
C SER A 179 -2.96 -33.49 -10.99
N ARG A 180 -2.36 -33.77 -12.14
CA ARG A 180 -1.75 -32.90 -13.16
C ARG A 180 -2.74 -31.82 -13.64
N GLY A 181 -2.44 -30.55 -13.37
CA GLY A 181 -3.13 -29.39 -13.98
C GLY A 181 -2.97 -29.34 -15.51
N PRO A 182 -3.80 -28.55 -16.21
CA PRO A 182 -4.07 -28.71 -17.63
C PRO A 182 -2.81 -28.59 -18.51
N SER A 183 -2.70 -29.53 -19.44
CA SER A 183 -1.64 -29.70 -20.43
C SER A 183 -1.33 -28.38 -21.15
N ARG A 184 -0.07 -27.91 -20.99
CA ARG A 184 0.46 -26.79 -21.77
C ARG A 184 0.29 -27.07 -23.26
N VAL A 185 -0.54 -26.26 -23.91
CA VAL A 185 -0.70 -26.17 -25.36
C VAL A 185 0.69 -26.01 -26.00
N ARG A 186 0.98 -26.84 -26.99
CA ARG A 186 2.22 -26.81 -27.77
C ARG A 186 2.39 -25.42 -28.39
N ARG A 187 3.44 -24.69 -28.01
CA ARG A 187 3.87 -23.49 -28.75
C ARG A 187 4.36 -23.91 -30.13
N ARG A 188 3.59 -23.59 -31.16
CA ARG A 188 4.05 -23.58 -32.56
C ARG A 188 5.15 -22.52 -32.68
N ALA A 189 6.28 -22.91 -33.28
CA ALA A 189 7.32 -21.98 -33.69
C ALA A 189 6.73 -21.00 -34.72
N ILE A 190 6.58 -19.73 -34.35
CA ILE A 190 6.30 -18.64 -35.27
C ILE A 190 7.62 -17.88 -35.40
N GLY A 191 8.22 -17.99 -36.59
CA GLY A 191 9.35 -17.19 -36.98
C GLY A 191 9.00 -15.71 -37.09
N GLY A 192 10.03 -14.88 -37.14
CA GLY A 192 9.93 -13.49 -37.57
C GLY A 192 9.61 -12.51 -36.45
N ILE A 193 10.66 -12.01 -35.81
CA ILE A 193 10.74 -10.67 -35.26
C ILE A 193 10.47 -9.68 -36.41
N GLY A 194 9.20 -9.33 -36.59
CA GLY A 194 8.74 -8.23 -37.41
C GLY A 194 7.78 -7.41 -36.55
N GLY A 195 8.28 -6.32 -35.98
CA GLY A 195 7.50 -5.39 -35.17
C GLY A 195 6.35 -4.80 -35.99
N ARG A 196 5.16 -5.41 -35.85
CA ARG A 196 3.92 -4.83 -36.34
C ARG A 196 3.53 -3.78 -35.32
N GLY A 197 3.69 -2.51 -35.68
CA GLY A 197 3.40 -1.37 -34.83
C GLY A 197 2.06 -1.51 -34.12
N VAL A 198 2.06 -1.18 -32.83
CA VAL A 198 0.85 -0.91 -32.07
C VAL A 198 -0.06 -0.04 -32.92
N LYS A 199 -1.23 -0.57 -33.29
CA LYS A 199 -2.23 0.17 -34.07
C LYS A 199 -2.50 1.47 -33.31
N ALA A 200 -2.53 2.61 -34.02
CA ALA A 200 -2.68 3.95 -33.45
C ALA A 200 -3.83 4.06 -32.43
N ASP A 201 -4.89 3.25 -32.58
CA ASP A 201 -6.01 3.14 -31.64
C ASP A 201 -5.60 2.69 -30.22
N GLN A 202 -4.65 1.75 -30.07
CA GLN A 202 -4.16 1.34 -28.74
C GLN A 202 -3.28 2.42 -28.09
N ALA A 203 -2.43 3.09 -28.86
CA ALA A 203 -1.62 4.20 -28.35
C ALA A 203 -2.48 5.40 -27.94
N GLN A 204 -3.59 5.66 -28.64
CA GLN A 204 -4.55 6.68 -28.22
C GLN A 204 -5.36 6.27 -26.98
N LYS A 205 -5.78 5.00 -26.86
CA LYS A 205 -6.43 4.49 -25.63
C LYS A 205 -5.51 4.57 -24.41
N SER A 206 -4.22 4.25 -24.55
CA SER A 206 -3.24 4.42 -23.47
C SER A 206 -3.07 5.89 -23.06
N LYS A 207 -2.98 6.82 -24.02
CA LYS A 207 -2.92 8.27 -23.73
C LYS A 207 -4.20 8.79 -23.05
N ILE A 208 -5.37 8.24 -23.39
CA ILE A 208 -6.64 8.61 -22.77
C ILE A 208 -6.72 8.07 -21.33
N GLY A 209 -6.26 6.84 -21.08
CA GLY A 209 -6.15 6.28 -19.73
C GLY A 209 -5.21 7.12 -18.86
N GLU A 210 -4.00 7.38 -19.35
CA GLU A 210 -3.00 8.19 -18.65
C GLU A 210 -3.51 9.61 -18.32
N ARG A 211 -4.20 10.28 -19.25
CA ARG A 211 -4.81 11.58 -18.99
C ARG A 211 -5.91 11.51 -17.93
N ARG A 212 -6.73 10.46 -17.93
CA ARG A 212 -7.76 10.26 -16.89
C ARG A 212 -7.11 10.02 -15.53
N ASP A 213 -6.09 9.18 -15.46
CA ASP A 213 -5.39 8.89 -14.20
C ASP A 213 -4.70 10.13 -13.62
N VAL A 214 -4.11 10.98 -14.47
CA VAL A 214 -3.53 12.26 -14.04
C VAL A 214 -4.60 13.24 -13.54
N VAL A 215 -5.76 13.30 -14.21
CA VAL A 215 -6.88 14.15 -13.79
C VAL A 215 -7.49 13.64 -12.49
N VAL A 216 -7.73 12.34 -12.36
CA VAL A 216 -8.22 11.71 -11.12
C VAL A 216 -7.21 11.87 -9.99
N GLY A 217 -5.92 11.71 -10.25
CA GLY A 217 -4.87 11.92 -9.25
C GLY A 217 -4.78 13.37 -8.78
N LYS A 218 -4.88 14.33 -9.70
CA LYS A 218 -4.93 15.77 -9.35
C LYS A 218 -6.18 16.09 -8.53
N PHE A 219 -7.33 15.57 -8.96
CA PHE A 219 -8.61 15.75 -8.30
C PHE A 219 -8.60 15.16 -6.87
N ALA A 220 -8.12 13.93 -6.71
CA ALA A 220 -7.97 13.29 -5.41
C ALA A 220 -7.03 14.07 -4.48
N SER A 221 -5.94 14.62 -5.02
CA SER A 221 -4.98 15.42 -4.23
C SER A 221 -5.58 16.74 -3.74
N GLU A 222 -6.37 17.43 -4.56
CA GLU A 222 -7.06 18.66 -4.18
C GLU A 222 -8.13 18.38 -3.10
N HIS A 223 -8.91 17.31 -3.27
CA HIS A 223 -9.90 16.90 -2.27
C HIS A 223 -9.27 16.46 -0.95
N GLN A 224 -8.12 15.79 -1.00
CA GLN A 224 -7.37 15.44 0.20
C GLN A 224 -6.90 16.70 0.93
N ALA A 225 -6.30 17.66 0.23
CA ALA A 225 -5.80 18.89 0.85
C ALA A 225 -6.92 19.70 1.52
N GLN A 226 -8.09 19.82 0.87
CA GLN A 226 -9.25 20.50 1.44
C GLN A 226 -9.73 19.82 2.73
N LEU A 227 -9.77 18.48 2.76
CA LEU A 227 -10.13 17.74 3.96
C LEU A 227 -9.11 17.89 5.07
N ASP A 228 -7.82 17.88 4.73
CA ASP A 228 -6.75 18.06 5.69
C ASP A 228 -6.89 19.43 6.38
N ASP A 229 -7.14 20.49 5.62
CA ASP A 229 -7.37 21.84 6.15
C ASP A 229 -8.61 21.92 7.04
N GLU A 230 -9.72 21.30 6.62
CA GLU A 230 -10.94 21.24 7.43
C GLU A 230 -10.76 20.42 8.71
N ILE A 231 -10.04 19.30 8.65
CA ILE A 231 -9.73 18.47 9.82
C ILE A 231 -8.82 19.23 10.77
N LEU A 232 -7.81 19.93 10.25
CA LEU A 232 -6.97 20.82 11.05
C LEU A 232 -7.78 21.92 11.71
N ALA A 233 -8.80 22.48 11.04
CA ALA A 233 -9.72 23.43 11.64
C ALA A 233 -10.54 22.79 12.77
N LEU A 234 -11.11 21.59 12.56
CA LEU A 234 -11.83 20.83 13.59
C LEU A 234 -10.95 20.47 14.80
N LEU A 235 -9.64 20.31 14.59
CA LEU A 235 -8.67 20.07 15.67
C LEU A 235 -8.30 21.36 16.42
N ARG A 236 -8.49 22.54 15.83
CA ARG A 236 -8.19 23.85 16.42
C ARG A 236 -9.35 24.48 17.20
N GLU A 237 -10.59 24.10 16.92
CA GLU A 237 -11.80 24.63 17.59
C GLU A 237 -11.98 24.12 19.04
N GLU A 238 -10.90 24.07 19.83
CA GLU A 238 -10.93 23.81 21.29
C GLU A 238 -11.27 25.05 22.12
#